data_AF-A0A5K1FS89-F1
#
_entry.id   AF-A0A5K1FS89-F1
#
_cell.length_a   1.000
_cell.length_b   1.000
_cell.length_c   1.000
_cell.angle_alpha   90.00
_cell.angle_beta   90.00
_cell.angle_gamma   90.00
#
_symmetry.space_group_name_H-M   'P 1'
#
loop_
_entity.id
_entity.type
_entity.pdbx_description
1 polymer ?
#
loop_
_entity_poly.entity_id
_entity_poly.type
_entity_poly.pdbx_seq_one_letter_code
_entity_poly.pdbx_strand_id
1 'polypeptide(L)'
;MGVRSSANSGKGKNQQGPVKIIYGFSLVKGKASHPMEDYHVAKFVRVNGHELGLFAIYDGHLGDSVPAYLQKHLFNNILKE
;
A
#
# COMPACT_ATOMS: atom_id res chain seq x y z
N MET A 1 22.82 16.72 12.90
CA MET A 1 22.59 15.87 11.71
C MET A 1 21.17 15.33 11.80
N GLY A 2 20.20 16.00 11.20
CA GLY A 2 18.78 15.64 11.30
C GLY A 2 18.47 14.42 10.45
N VAL A 3 18.20 13.28 11.09
CA VAL A 3 17.65 12.10 10.41
C VAL A 3 16.27 12.50 9.92
N ARG A 4 16.11 12.70 8.61
CA ARG A 4 14.79 12.89 8.00
C ARG A 4 13.98 11.63 8.28
N SER A 5 12.99 11.73 9.15
CA SER A 5 11.95 10.72 9.28
C SER A 5 11.23 10.63 7.94
N SER A 6 11.38 9.51 7.24
CA SER A 6 10.62 9.20 6.02
C SER A 6 9.18 8.86 6.42
N ALA A 7 8.41 9.88 6.80
CA ALA A 7 6.97 9.76 6.98
C ALA A 7 6.32 9.90 5.60
N ASN A 8 5.49 8.93 5.22
CA ASN A 8 4.72 8.98 3.98
C ASN A 8 3.24 8.91 4.34
N SER A 9 2.46 9.87 3.88
CA SER A 9 1.02 9.89 4.07
C SER A 9 0.32 10.20 2.77
N GLY A 10 -0.90 9.72 2.65
CA GLY A 10 -1.67 9.88 1.44
C GLY A 10 -3.14 9.58 1.66
N LYS A 11 -3.92 9.87 0.63
CA LYS A 11 -5.36 9.65 0.61
C LYS A 11 -5.82 9.50 -0.82
N GLY A 12 -6.99 8.91 -0.99
CA GLY A 12 -7.60 8.76 -2.29
C GLY A 12 -9.07 8.42 -2.18
N LYS A 13 -9.68 8.29 -3.35
CA LYS A 13 -11.07 7.88 -3.51
C LYS A 13 -11.20 7.11 -4.81
N ASN A 14 -12.23 6.28 -4.90
CA ASN A 14 -12.53 5.57 -6.12
C ASN A 14 -13.12 6.52 -7.18
N GLN A 15 -13.01 6.14 -8.47
CA GLN A 15 -13.39 7.05 -9.56
C GLN A 15 -14.86 6.92 -9.93
N GLN A 16 -15.37 5.69 -10.02
CA GLN A 16 -16.69 5.40 -10.57
C GLN A 16 -17.29 4.17 -9.89
N GLY A 17 -18.59 4.21 -9.61
CA GLY A 17 -19.33 3.07 -9.09
C GLY A 17 -20.55 3.50 -8.28
N PRO A 18 -21.47 2.58 -8.00
CA PRO A 18 -22.63 2.85 -7.14
C PRO A 18 -22.21 3.15 -5.69
N VAL A 19 -21.03 2.67 -5.28
CA VAL A 19 -20.49 2.86 -3.93
C VAL A 19 -19.30 3.81 -3.98
N LYS A 20 -19.32 4.83 -3.12
CA LYS A 20 -18.22 5.78 -2.93
C LYS A 20 -17.28 5.26 -1.86
N ILE A 21 -16.02 5.03 -2.23
CA ILE A 21 -14.94 4.62 -1.32
C ILE A 21 -13.95 5.78 -1.21
N ILE A 22 -13.60 6.14 0.03
CA ILE A 22 -12.60 7.15 0.36
C ILE A 22 -11.64 6.54 1.37
N TYR A 23 -10.34 6.76 1.20
CA TYR A 23 -9.32 6.20 2.07
C TYR A 23 -8.23 7.23 2.40
N GLY A 24 -7.51 6.95 3.48
CA GLY A 24 -6.29 7.65 3.89
C GLY A 24 -5.31 6.65 4.48
N PHE A 25 -4.02 6.98 4.47
CA PHE A 25 -2.99 6.21 5.14
C PHE A 25 -1.89 7.13 5.67
N SER A 26 -1.19 6.64 6.69
CA SER A 26 0.01 7.25 7.24
C SER A 26 1.00 6.14 7.58
N LEU A 27 2.22 6.28 7.08
CA LEU A 27 3.29 5.33 7.22
C LEU A 27 4.44 6.03 7.97
N VAL A 28 4.77 5.50 9.14
CA VAL A 28 5.77 6.08 10.03
C VAL A 28 6.75 5.00 10.50
N LYS A 29 8.04 5.25 10.35
CA LYS A 29 9.10 4.35 10.85
C LYS A 29 9.04 4.12 12.37
N GLY A 30 8.54 5.12 13.10
CA GLY A 30 8.59 5.11 14.55
C GLY A 30 10.04 5.11 15.07
N LYS A 31 10.27 4.39 16.17
CA LYS A 31 11.56 4.38 16.91
C LYS A 31 12.44 3.17 16.57
N ALA A 32 12.09 2.38 15.57
CA ALA A 32 12.85 1.19 15.19
C ALA A 32 14.30 1.54 14.79
N SER A 33 15.25 0.71 15.20
CA SER A 33 16.66 0.85 14.89
C SER A 33 17.00 0.44 13.44
N HIS A 34 16.27 -0.55 12.91
CA HIS A 34 16.35 -0.95 11.49
C HIS A 34 15.64 0.06 10.57
N PRO A 35 15.84 0.03 9.24
CA PRO A 35 15.10 0.85 8.27
C PRO A 35 13.57 0.62 8.31
N MET A 36 12.81 1.44 7.58
CA MET A 36 11.37 1.21 7.44
C MET A 36 11.13 -0.02 6.57
N GLU A 37 10.45 -1.03 7.11
CA GLU A 37 10.18 -2.30 6.41
C GLU A 37 8.70 -2.47 6.07
N ASP A 38 7.80 -1.64 6.61
CA ASP A 38 6.38 -1.72 6.29
C ASP A 38 6.06 -1.04 4.97
N TYR A 39 5.18 -1.66 4.20
CA TYR A 39 4.63 -1.13 2.95
C TYR A 39 3.10 -1.16 3.01
N HIS A 40 2.46 -0.32 2.22
CA HIS A 40 1.01 -0.31 2.07
C HIS A 40 0.63 -0.33 0.59
N VAL A 41 -0.58 -0.79 0.30
CA VAL A 41 -1.23 -0.63 -1.01
C VAL A 41 -2.59 0.00 -0.79
N ALA A 42 -2.91 1.00 -1.60
CA ALA A 42 -4.25 1.50 -1.76
C ALA A 42 -4.46 1.81 -3.24
N LYS A 43 -4.96 0.82 -3.99
CA LYS A 43 -5.03 0.88 -5.45
C LYS A 43 -6.38 0.42 -5.96
N PHE A 44 -6.92 1.17 -6.91
CA PHE A 44 -8.06 0.76 -7.71
C PHE A 44 -7.59 0.31 -9.10
N VAL A 45 -8.21 -0.73 -9.65
CA VAL A 45 -8.04 -1.19 -11.03
C VAL A 45 -9.42 -1.48 -11.63
N ARG A 46 -9.51 -1.49 -12.95
CA ARG A 46 -10.74 -1.87 -13.65
C ARG A 46 -10.54 -3.20 -14.36
N VAL A 47 -11.37 -4.18 -14.06
CA VAL A 47 -11.32 -5.54 -14.62
C VAL A 47 -12.72 -5.92 -15.08
N ASN A 48 -12.86 -6.33 -16.35
CA ASN A 48 -14.13 -6.74 -16.95
C ASN A 48 -15.28 -5.73 -16.73
N GLY A 49 -14.97 -4.44 -16.77
CA GLY A 49 -15.94 -3.35 -16.57
C GLY A 49 -16.21 -2.99 -15.10
N HIS A 50 -15.79 -3.83 -14.14
CA HIS A 50 -15.92 -3.60 -12.70
C HIS A 50 -14.69 -2.90 -12.12
N GLU A 51 -14.88 -1.97 -11.19
CA GLU A 51 -13.79 -1.39 -10.41
C GLU A 51 -13.51 -2.28 -9.19
N LEU A 52 -12.25 -2.68 -9.01
CA LEU A 52 -11.76 -3.47 -7.89
C LEU A 52 -10.72 -2.66 -7.12
N GLY A 53 -10.84 -2.65 -5.80
CA GLY A 53 -9.88 -1.99 -4.91
C GLY A 53 -9.10 -3.01 -4.08
N LEU A 54 -7.78 -2.85 -4.00
CA LEU A 54 -6.96 -3.54 -3.01
C LEU A 54 -6.43 -2.53 -1.99
N PHE A 55 -6.68 -2.83 -0.72
CA PHE A 55 -6.14 -2.12 0.43
C PHE A 55 -5.41 -3.14 1.29
N ALA A 56 -4.10 -2.96 1.48
CA ALA A 56 -3.27 -3.92 2.20
C ALA A 56 -2.14 -3.23 2.95
N ILE A 57 -1.69 -3.86 4.03
CA ILE A 57 -0.49 -3.49 4.78
C ILE A 57 0.40 -4.72 4.78
N TYR A 58 1.69 -4.52 4.50
CA TYR A 58 2.71 -5.55 4.58
C TYR A 58 3.72 -5.12 5.64
N ASP A 59 3.81 -5.90 6.70
CA ASP A 59 4.78 -5.73 7.79
C ASP A 59 6.03 -6.55 7.43
N GLY A 60 7.14 -5.85 7.19
CA GLY A 60 8.40 -6.48 6.81
C GLY A 60 9.17 -6.97 8.02
N HIS A 61 9.94 -8.05 7.84
CA HIS A 61 10.83 -8.54 8.87
C HIS A 61 12.16 -8.97 8.28
N LEU A 62 13.26 -8.47 8.85
CA LEU A 62 14.64 -8.74 8.40
C LEU A 62 14.90 -8.24 6.97
N GLY A 63 14.27 -7.13 6.60
CA GLY A 63 14.44 -6.44 5.33
C GLY A 63 13.13 -6.13 4.61
N ASP A 64 13.21 -5.23 3.64
CA ASP A 64 12.04 -4.67 2.93
C ASP A 64 11.77 -5.29 1.55
N SER A 65 12.62 -6.21 1.10
CA SER A 65 12.53 -6.80 -0.24
C SER A 65 11.22 -7.57 -0.49
N VAL A 66 10.76 -8.36 0.48
CA VAL A 66 9.51 -9.12 0.41
C VAL A 66 8.27 -8.19 0.41
N PRO A 67 8.08 -7.27 1.37
CA PRO A 67 6.93 -6.38 1.35
C PRO A 67 6.94 -5.45 0.12
N ALA A 68 8.11 -5.02 -0.37
CA ALA A 68 8.21 -4.29 -1.63
C ALA A 68 7.77 -5.13 -2.84
N TYR A 69 8.15 -6.41 -2.89
CA TYR A 69 7.71 -7.33 -3.94
C TYR A 69 6.19 -7.53 -3.90
N LEU A 70 5.61 -7.75 -2.71
CA LEU A 70 4.16 -7.89 -2.55
C LEU A 70 3.41 -6.62 -2.97
N GLN A 71 3.91 -5.43 -2.61
CA GLN A 71 3.34 -4.15 -3.02
C GLN A 71 3.22 -4.02 -4.53
N LYS A 72 4.23 -4.50 -5.27
CA LYS A 72 4.26 -4.40 -6.72
C LYS A 72 3.45 -5.49 -7.42
N HIS A 73 3.40 -6.71 -6.86
CA HIS A 73 2.96 -7.89 -7.59
C HIS A 73 1.69 -8.56 -7.06
N LEU A 74 1.39 -8.47 -5.75
CA LEU A 74 0.34 -9.28 -5.14
C LEU A 74 -1.04 -9.05 -5.77
N PHE A 75 -1.43 -7.79 -6.01
CA PHE A 75 -2.73 -7.50 -6.59
C PHE A 75 -2.90 -8.14 -7.97
N ASN A 76 -1.88 -8.01 -8.83
CA ASN A 76 -1.93 -8.58 -10.17
C ASN A 76 -1.93 -10.12 -10.14
N ASN A 77 -1.27 -10.74 -9.16
CA ASN A 77 -1.27 -12.19 -9.01
C ASN A 77 -2.66 -12.69 -8.59
N ILE A 78 -3.29 -12.04 -7.60
CA ILE A 78 -4.67 -12.38 -7.16
C ILE A 78 -5.67 -12.29 -8.32
N LEU A 79 -5.53 -11.29 -9.20
CA LEU A 79 -6.45 -11.10 -10.34
C LEU A 79 -6.24 -12.10 -11.49
N LYS A 80 -5.16 -12.89 -11.46
CA LYS A 80 -4.81 -13.88 -12.49
C LYS A 80 -5.07 -15.33 -12.05
N GLU A 81 -5.43 -15.53 -10.78
CA GLU A 81 -5.85 -16.81 -10.23
C GLU A 81 -7.31 -17.11 -10.61
#